data_AF-S8DNF4-F1
#
_entry.id   AF-S8DNF4-F1
#
_cell.length_a   1.000
_cell.length_b   1.000
_cell.length_c   1.000
_cell.angle_alpha   90.00
_cell.angle_beta   90.00
_cell.angle_gamma   90.00
#
_symmetry.space_group_name_H-M   'P 1'
#
loop_
_entity.id
_entity.type
_entity.pdbx_description
1 polymer ?
#
loop_
_entity_poly.entity_id
_entity_poly.type
_entity_poly.pdbx_seq_one_letter_code
_entity_poly.pdbx_strand_id
1 'polypeptide(L)'
;MVLLHRTFHRSIKFHFALDQPTHENSDSDSASLRGFRSGVFDFASKSMLESGAAGSLSWLQNCFRLIRFTNRSFSDMTAAMDYPTDRWGTAAVEEYFSYTLAVLHLLNLITEAVLHLRHARVSASQTPHRIAIPPRSFSGGDLNRIIAGRNRESEEIQTADNKERVLLRALGISKEISVSSLGLVLSGLCGDKEIYLEIAKIQTEDDDGDGDDDSSSLQNLRKQLVLNLKEGSTEEVKQVNAAVEGRRDSKRELEILEKAIEGIEAEANNLFSETMAARNQLLDICRNQLK
;
A
#
# COMPACT_ATOMS: atom_id res chain seq x y z
N MET A 1 2.24 -2.39 15.44
CA MET A 1 3.50 -1.67 15.19
C MET A 1 4.07 -1.01 16.46
N VAL A 2 5.02 -1.66 17.15
CA VAL A 2 5.70 -1.12 18.36
C VAL A 2 6.99 -0.33 18.01
N LEU A 3 7.31 -0.19 16.72
CA LEU A 3 8.60 0.37 16.27
C LEU A 3 8.52 1.81 15.78
N LEU A 4 7.38 2.31 15.30
CA LEU A 4 7.12 3.77 15.31
C LEU A 4 6.98 4.33 16.74
N HIS A 5 6.91 3.48 17.78
CA HIS A 5 6.97 3.94 19.17
C HIS A 5 8.40 3.99 19.72
N ARG A 6 9.34 3.19 19.17
CA ARG A 6 10.70 3.06 19.73
C ARG A 6 11.67 4.13 19.25
N THR A 7 11.44 4.75 18.09
CA THR A 7 12.27 5.86 17.60
C THR A 7 11.93 7.20 18.27
N PHE A 8 10.77 7.31 18.93
CA PHE A 8 10.30 8.56 19.55
C PHE A 8 10.78 8.79 20.99
N HIS A 9 11.30 7.77 21.68
CA HIS A 9 11.52 7.86 23.14
C HIS A 9 12.98 7.99 23.59
N ARG A 10 13.96 8.08 22.67
CA ARG A 10 15.34 8.39 23.06
C ARG A 10 15.51 9.90 23.23
N SER A 11 15.17 10.34 24.45
CA SER A 11 15.66 11.50 25.17
C SER A 11 16.57 12.45 24.38
N ILE A 12 15.97 13.57 24.03
CA ILE A 12 16.60 14.85 23.72
C ILE A 12 17.65 15.17 24.80
N LYS A 13 18.93 15.09 24.43
CA LYS A 13 19.97 15.98 24.96
C LYS A 13 20.31 16.94 23.84
N PHE A 14 19.85 18.18 23.95
CA PHE A 14 20.23 19.26 23.05
C PHE A 14 21.75 19.49 23.16
N HIS A 15 22.49 19.04 22.15
CA HIS A 15 23.75 19.69 21.80
C HIS A 15 23.46 20.59 20.60
N PHE A 16 23.32 21.89 20.85
CA PHE A 16 23.47 22.89 19.80
C PHE A 16 24.94 22.92 19.40
N ALA A 17 25.29 22.16 18.36
CA ALA A 17 26.46 22.41 17.55
C ALA A 17 25.97 22.99 16.23
N LEU A 18 26.22 24.28 16.02
CA LEU A 18 26.16 24.91 14.72
C LEU A 18 27.32 24.33 13.91
N ASP A 19 27.07 23.30 13.12
CA ASP A 19 28.03 22.83 12.12
C ASP A 19 27.54 23.08 10.70
N GLN A 20 28.50 23.57 9.93
CA GLN A 20 28.45 23.98 8.52
C GLN A 20 28.04 22.85 7.57
N PRO A 21 27.60 23.16 6.33
CA PRO A 21 27.14 22.14 5.39
C PRO A 21 28.32 21.36 4.82
N THR A 22 28.56 20.15 5.33
CA THR A 22 29.52 19.20 4.76
C THR A 22 28.89 18.51 3.54
N HIS A 23 29.49 18.75 2.38
CA HIS A 23 29.10 18.24 1.07
C HIS A 23 29.37 16.73 0.85
N GLU A 24 29.54 15.92 1.91
CA GLU A 24 30.06 14.54 1.85
C GLU A 24 29.00 13.42 1.94
N ASN A 25 27.69 13.72 2.01
CA ASN A 25 26.67 12.69 2.33
C ASN A 25 25.81 12.16 1.16
N SER A 26 25.98 12.63 -0.09
CA SER A 26 25.09 12.21 -1.19
C SER A 26 25.15 10.70 -1.51
N ASP A 27 26.32 10.09 -1.32
CA ASP A 27 26.54 8.68 -1.64
C ASP A 27 25.92 7.74 -0.60
N SER A 28 25.84 8.18 0.66
CA SER A 28 25.22 7.41 1.74
C SER A 28 23.69 7.41 1.66
N ASP A 29 23.09 8.57 1.32
CA ASP A 29 21.64 8.69 1.20
C ASP A 29 21.11 7.94 -0.02
N SER A 30 21.84 8.00 -1.15
CA SER A 30 21.51 7.20 -2.34
C SER A 30 21.68 5.69 -2.12
N ALA A 31 22.70 5.27 -1.36
CA ALA A 31 22.86 3.87 -0.95
C ALA A 31 21.69 3.40 -0.06
N SER A 32 21.19 4.26 0.84
CA SER A 32 20.02 3.97 1.68
C SER A 32 18.76 3.76 0.85
N LEU A 33 18.51 4.62 -0.15
CA LEU A 33 17.39 4.47 -1.09
C LEU A 33 17.48 3.18 -1.90
N ARG A 34 18.68 2.84 -2.39
CA ARG A 34 18.91 1.60 -3.14
C ARG A 34 18.68 0.36 -2.27
N GLY A 35 19.17 0.38 -1.02
CA GLY A 35 18.92 -0.68 -0.05
C GLY A 35 17.44 -0.87 0.25
N PHE A 36 16.71 0.24 0.45
CA PHE A 36 15.26 0.22 0.60
C PHE A 36 14.56 -0.41 -0.61
N ARG A 37 14.86 0.08 -1.83
CA ARG A 37 14.30 -0.43 -3.09
C ARG A 37 14.54 -1.92 -3.26
N SER A 38 15.80 -2.36 -3.17
CA SER A 38 16.19 -3.75 -3.33
C SER A 38 15.54 -4.65 -2.29
N GLY A 39 15.52 -4.24 -1.01
CA GLY A 39 14.90 -5.04 0.05
C GLY A 39 13.40 -5.22 -0.17
N VAL A 40 12.70 -4.16 -0.61
CA VAL A 40 11.27 -4.21 -0.91
C VAL A 40 10.98 -5.07 -2.14
N PHE A 41 11.76 -4.93 -3.20
CA PHE A 41 11.63 -5.76 -4.40
C PHE A 41 11.91 -7.24 -4.11
N ASP A 42 12.96 -7.56 -3.36
CA ASP A 42 13.31 -8.93 -2.98
C ASP A 42 12.21 -9.57 -2.14
N PHE A 43 11.68 -8.81 -1.17
CA PHE A 43 10.58 -9.28 -0.34
C PHE A 43 9.32 -9.50 -1.16
N ALA A 44 8.98 -8.59 -2.06
CA ALA A 44 7.81 -8.71 -2.92
C ALA A 44 7.94 -9.89 -3.89
N SER A 45 9.10 -10.06 -4.52
CA SER A 45 9.36 -11.17 -5.44
C SER A 45 9.19 -12.51 -4.72
N LYS A 46 9.81 -12.69 -3.55
CA LYS A 46 9.66 -13.92 -2.75
C LYS A 46 8.23 -14.11 -2.26
N SER A 47 7.64 -13.06 -1.68
CA SER A 47 6.34 -13.18 -0.99
C SER A 47 5.15 -13.22 -1.95
N MET A 48 5.26 -12.71 -3.17
CA MET A 48 4.15 -12.65 -4.13
C MET A 48 4.27 -13.65 -5.25
N LEU A 49 5.48 -13.98 -5.71
CA LEU A 49 5.68 -14.92 -6.82
C LEU A 49 5.78 -16.37 -6.32
N GLU A 50 6.29 -16.59 -5.10
CA GLU A 50 6.39 -17.93 -4.51
C GLU A 50 5.13 -18.30 -3.70
N SER A 51 4.22 -17.34 -3.51
CA SER A 51 2.99 -17.48 -2.73
C SER A 51 1.83 -18.00 -3.56
N GLY A 52 1.82 -19.31 -3.82
CA GLY A 52 0.64 -20.03 -4.30
C GLY A 52 -0.04 -19.39 -5.52
N ALA A 53 -1.33 -19.64 -5.68
CA ALA A 53 -2.12 -19.08 -6.76
C ALA A 53 -2.41 -17.58 -6.53
N ALA A 54 -2.26 -16.76 -7.58
CA ALA A 54 -2.68 -15.37 -7.55
C ALA A 54 -4.20 -15.29 -7.27
N GLY A 55 -4.58 -14.40 -6.35
CA GLY A 55 -5.96 -14.29 -5.85
C GLY A 55 -6.33 -15.25 -4.71
N SER A 56 -5.43 -16.15 -4.30
CA SER A 56 -5.63 -16.98 -3.10
C SER A 56 -5.65 -16.14 -1.82
N LEU A 57 -6.27 -16.66 -0.74
CA LEU A 57 -6.26 -15.99 0.56
C LEU A 57 -4.84 -15.72 1.08
N SER A 58 -3.93 -16.67 0.92
CA SER A 58 -2.52 -16.50 1.29
C SER A 58 -1.87 -15.36 0.52
N TRP A 59 -2.24 -15.19 -0.74
CA TRP A 59 -1.72 -14.12 -1.59
C TRP A 59 -2.29 -12.75 -1.17
N LEU A 60 -3.57 -12.68 -0.82
CA LEU A 60 -4.18 -11.47 -0.25
C LEU A 60 -3.56 -11.08 1.10
N GLN A 61 -3.27 -12.06 1.96
CA GLN A 61 -2.57 -11.82 3.23
C GLN A 61 -1.14 -11.33 3.00
N ASN A 62 -0.46 -11.84 1.96
CA ASN A 62 0.87 -11.36 1.60
C ASN A 62 0.87 -9.91 1.10
N CYS A 63 -0.24 -9.39 0.57
CA CYS A 63 -0.40 -7.96 0.28
C CYS A 63 -0.25 -7.09 1.54
N PHE A 64 -0.93 -7.45 2.63
CA PHE A 64 -0.78 -6.73 3.90
C PHE A 64 0.63 -6.87 4.49
N ARG A 65 1.26 -8.05 4.34
CA ARG A 65 2.65 -8.26 4.79
C ARG A 65 3.63 -7.41 4.01
N LEU A 66 3.46 -7.30 2.70
CA LEU A 66 4.29 -6.44 1.84
C LEU A 66 4.18 -4.98 2.26
N ILE A 67 2.96 -4.47 2.49
CA ILE A 67 2.77 -3.09 2.95
C ILE A 67 3.51 -2.83 4.27
N ARG A 68 3.36 -3.73 5.25
CA ARG A 68 4.06 -3.58 6.53
C ARG A 68 5.57 -3.68 6.40
N PHE A 69 6.05 -4.56 5.54
CA PHE A 69 7.48 -4.66 5.25
C PHE A 69 7.99 -3.35 4.64
N THR A 70 7.31 -2.82 3.63
CA THR A 70 7.68 -1.55 2.99
C THR A 70 7.68 -0.38 3.98
N ASN A 71 6.62 -0.24 4.79
CA ASN A 71 6.58 0.81 5.82
C ASN A 71 7.72 0.69 6.85
N ARG A 72 8.10 -0.54 7.20
CA ARG A 72 9.25 -0.78 8.09
C ARG A 72 10.56 -0.40 7.41
N SER A 73 10.80 -0.89 6.19
CA SER A 73 12.01 -0.59 5.43
C SER A 73 12.17 0.92 5.16
N PHE A 74 11.05 1.62 4.94
CA PHE A 74 11.04 3.07 4.83
C PHE A 74 11.48 3.75 6.14
N SER A 75 10.95 3.29 7.27
CA SER A 75 11.37 3.80 8.58
C SER A 75 12.85 3.50 8.87
N ASP A 76 13.35 2.32 8.48
CA ASP A 76 14.75 1.95 8.68
C ASP A 76 15.67 2.82 7.80
N MET A 77 15.24 3.12 6.57
CA MET A 77 15.94 4.03 5.66
C MET A 77 16.02 5.46 6.20
N THR A 78 14.91 6.04 6.66
CA THR A 78 14.89 7.40 7.22
C THR A 78 15.75 7.54 8.47
N ALA A 79 15.81 6.47 9.29
CA ALA A 79 16.72 6.40 10.43
C ALA A 79 18.19 6.33 10.00
N ALA A 80 18.53 5.54 8.97
CA ALA A 80 19.89 5.45 8.44
C ALA A 80 20.38 6.77 7.83
N MET A 81 19.48 7.55 7.24
CA MET A 81 19.76 8.88 6.69
C MET A 81 19.87 9.98 7.77
N ASP A 82 19.58 9.68 9.04
CA ASP A 82 19.44 10.67 10.12
C ASP A 82 18.51 11.85 9.72
N TYR A 83 17.36 11.51 9.14
CA TYR A 83 16.38 12.48 8.63
C TYR A 83 14.99 12.28 9.28
N PRO A 84 14.86 12.66 10.56
CA PRO A 84 13.62 12.50 11.32
C PRO A 84 12.47 13.37 10.79
N THR A 85 11.24 12.97 11.14
CA THR A 85 9.97 13.57 10.67
C THR A 85 9.80 15.05 10.97
N ASP A 86 10.45 15.58 12.01
CA ASP A 86 10.45 17.00 12.34
C ASP A 86 11.32 17.84 11.39
N ARG A 87 12.20 17.21 10.60
CA ARG A 87 13.02 17.88 9.58
C ARG A 87 12.46 17.79 8.18
N TRP A 88 11.33 17.11 7.99
CA TRP A 88 10.71 16.96 6.68
C TRP A 88 10.23 18.32 6.17
N GLY A 89 10.54 18.61 4.90
CA GLY A 89 10.00 19.78 4.22
C GLY A 89 8.52 19.61 3.88
N THR A 90 7.89 20.70 3.46
CA THR A 90 6.45 20.74 3.16
C THR A 90 6.06 19.73 2.09
N ALA A 91 6.90 19.54 1.06
CA ALA A 91 6.64 18.60 -0.02
C ALA A 91 6.57 17.15 0.51
N ALA A 92 7.54 16.74 1.35
CA ALA A 92 7.53 15.41 1.95
C ALA A 92 6.33 15.18 2.88
N VAL A 93 5.95 16.19 3.67
CA VAL A 93 4.78 16.14 4.55
C VAL A 93 3.48 16.01 3.76
N GLU A 94 3.31 16.82 2.71
CA GLU A 94 2.15 16.76 1.82
C GLU A 94 2.06 15.39 1.11
N GLU A 95 3.17 14.87 0.60
CA GLU A 95 3.19 13.58 -0.07
C GLU A 95 2.87 12.44 0.90
N TYR A 96 3.38 12.48 2.13
CA TYR A 96 3.02 11.50 3.15
C TYR A 96 1.51 11.54 3.50
N PHE A 97 0.92 12.74 3.61
CA PHE A 97 -0.52 12.87 3.84
C PHE A 97 -1.36 12.40 2.65
N SER A 98 -0.89 12.64 1.42
CA SER A 98 -1.49 12.15 0.18
C SER A 98 -1.47 10.62 0.15
N TYR A 99 -0.29 10.04 0.35
CA TYR A 99 -0.07 8.59 0.46
C TYR A 99 -1.00 7.94 1.48
N THR A 100 -0.97 8.41 2.73
CA THR A 100 -1.77 7.79 3.81
C THR A 100 -3.27 7.97 3.58
N LEU A 101 -3.71 9.05 2.92
CA LEU A 101 -5.11 9.24 2.57
C LEU A 101 -5.59 8.20 1.55
N ALA A 102 -4.78 7.93 0.52
CA ALA A 102 -5.08 6.90 -0.47
C ALA A 102 -5.19 5.51 0.16
N VAL A 103 -4.24 5.16 1.04
CA VAL A 103 -4.27 3.88 1.80
C VAL A 103 -5.53 3.77 2.66
N LEU A 104 -5.87 4.79 3.43
CA LEU A 104 -7.05 4.77 4.30
C LEU A 104 -8.35 4.65 3.50
N HIS A 105 -8.42 5.29 2.33
CA HIS A 105 -9.57 5.17 1.46
C HIS A 105 -9.74 3.73 0.95
N LEU A 106 -8.67 3.12 0.42
CA LEU A 106 -8.71 1.73 -0.06
C LEU A 106 -9.06 0.73 1.07
N LEU A 107 -8.58 0.96 2.29
CA LEU A 107 -8.94 0.13 3.45
C LEU A 107 -10.43 0.25 3.81
N ASN A 108 -11.01 1.44 3.67
CA ASN A 108 -12.46 1.61 3.82
C ASN A 108 -13.22 0.84 2.74
N LEU A 109 -12.76 0.89 1.48
CA LEU A 109 -13.39 0.12 0.39
C LEU A 109 -13.30 -1.40 0.63
N ILE A 110 -12.15 -1.88 1.12
CA ILE A 110 -11.98 -3.29 1.51
C ILE A 110 -12.95 -3.67 2.63
N THR A 111 -13.11 -2.81 3.64
CA THR A 111 -14.05 -3.03 4.74
C THR A 111 -15.50 -3.09 4.23
N GLU A 112 -15.87 -2.20 3.31
CA GLU A 112 -17.17 -2.21 2.64
C GLU A 112 -17.39 -3.52 1.85
N ALA A 113 -16.40 -3.95 1.05
CA ALA A 113 -16.47 -5.19 0.29
C ALA A 113 -16.63 -6.42 1.21
N VAL A 114 -15.91 -6.46 2.33
CA VAL A 114 -16.04 -7.49 3.38
C VAL A 114 -17.47 -7.54 3.93
N LEU A 115 -18.06 -6.39 4.26
CA LEU A 115 -19.44 -6.32 4.76
C LEU A 115 -20.44 -6.81 3.72
N HIS A 116 -20.26 -6.46 2.45
CA HIS A 116 -21.09 -6.96 1.37
C HIS A 116 -21.01 -8.49 1.21
N LEU A 117 -19.81 -9.07 1.27
CA LEU A 117 -19.63 -10.52 1.20
C LEU A 117 -20.34 -11.23 2.37
N ARG A 118 -20.27 -10.68 3.58
CA ARG A 118 -21.01 -11.20 4.74
C ARG A 118 -22.52 -11.13 4.53
N HIS A 119 -23.04 -10.01 4.03
CA HIS A 119 -24.47 -9.88 3.75
C HIS A 119 -24.95 -10.82 2.64
N ALA A 120 -24.15 -11.00 1.58
CA ALA A 120 -24.41 -11.93 0.50
C ALA A 120 -24.50 -13.37 1.05
N ARG A 121 -23.58 -13.76 1.93
CA ARG A 121 -23.59 -15.05 2.62
C ARG A 121 -24.85 -15.27 3.47
N VAL A 122 -25.22 -14.29 4.30
CA VAL A 122 -26.43 -14.41 5.14
C VAL A 122 -27.67 -14.60 4.25
N SER A 123 -27.77 -13.83 3.17
CA SER A 123 -28.83 -13.96 2.17
C SER A 123 -28.83 -15.32 1.48
N ALA A 124 -27.65 -15.86 1.16
CA ALA A 124 -27.47 -17.19 0.58
C ALA A 124 -28.03 -18.29 1.48
N SER A 125 -27.76 -18.18 2.78
CA SER A 125 -28.21 -19.17 3.78
C SER A 125 -29.72 -19.14 4.02
N GLN A 126 -30.39 -18.03 3.69
CA GLN A 126 -31.82 -17.82 3.92
C GLN A 126 -32.67 -18.00 2.65
N THR A 127 -32.12 -17.70 1.48
CA THR A 127 -32.78 -17.78 0.18
C THR A 127 -31.79 -18.19 -0.92
N PRO A 128 -31.67 -19.48 -1.26
CA PRO A 128 -30.64 -20.01 -2.18
C PRO A 128 -30.80 -19.58 -3.66
N HIS A 129 -31.74 -18.70 -4.01
CA HIS A 129 -32.05 -18.35 -5.40
C HIS A 129 -31.76 -16.91 -5.81
N ARG A 130 -31.11 -16.08 -4.98
CA ARG A 130 -30.85 -14.69 -5.40
C ARG A 130 -29.70 -14.05 -4.63
N ILE A 131 -28.49 -14.21 -5.15
CA ILE A 131 -27.34 -13.41 -4.69
C ILE A 131 -26.75 -12.76 -5.94
N ALA A 132 -27.26 -11.57 -6.26
CA ALA A 132 -26.48 -10.62 -7.03
C ALA A 132 -25.80 -9.75 -5.98
N ILE A 133 -24.48 -9.88 -5.81
CA ILE A 133 -23.71 -8.78 -5.22
C ILE A 133 -23.96 -7.63 -6.18
N PRO A 134 -24.63 -6.53 -5.77
CA PRO A 134 -24.70 -5.38 -6.64
C PRO A 134 -23.25 -4.92 -6.81
N PRO A 135 -22.73 -4.89 -8.04
CA PRO A 135 -21.45 -4.26 -8.26
C PRO A 135 -21.71 -2.80 -7.94
N ARG A 136 -21.22 -2.31 -6.80
CA ARG A 136 -20.76 -0.93 -6.84
C ARG A 136 -19.60 -0.98 -7.82
N SER A 137 -19.89 -0.62 -9.07
CA SER A 137 -18.88 -0.20 -10.01
C SER A 137 -18.14 0.92 -9.31
N PHE A 138 -17.01 0.59 -8.69
CA PHE A 138 -16.06 1.59 -8.27
C PHE A 138 -15.72 2.36 -9.54
N SER A 139 -16.27 3.55 -9.68
CA SER A 139 -15.98 4.38 -10.84
C SER A 139 -14.49 4.64 -10.81
N GLY A 140 -13.76 4.24 -11.86
CA GLY A 140 -12.34 4.56 -12.01
C GLY A 140 -12.04 6.04 -11.83
N GLY A 141 -13.02 6.93 -12.01
CA GLY A 141 -12.91 8.36 -11.71
C GLY A 141 -12.72 8.71 -10.23
N ASP A 142 -13.33 7.97 -9.31
CA ASP A 142 -13.17 8.18 -7.86
C ASP A 142 -11.80 7.67 -7.38
N LEU A 143 -11.35 6.53 -7.92
CA LEU A 143 -10.02 5.97 -7.68
C LEU A 143 -8.92 6.89 -8.24
N ASN A 144 -9.10 7.40 -9.46
CA ASN A 144 -8.11 8.29 -10.10
C ASN A 144 -7.92 9.58 -9.30
N ARG A 145 -9.00 10.21 -8.82
CA ARG A 145 -8.90 11.43 -8.00
C ARG A 145 -8.14 11.24 -6.68
N ILE A 146 -8.13 10.00 -6.16
CA ILE A 146 -7.53 9.66 -4.87
C ILE A 146 -6.09 9.16 -5.04
N ILE A 147 -5.82 8.44 -6.14
CA ILE A 147 -4.51 7.84 -6.44
C ILE A 147 -3.61 8.83 -7.19
N ALA A 148 -4.15 9.59 -8.15
CA ALA A 148 -3.43 10.62 -8.91
C ALA A 148 -3.24 11.91 -8.12
N GLY A 149 -3.04 11.80 -6.80
CA GLY A 149 -2.72 12.93 -5.93
C GLY A 149 -1.46 13.65 -6.41
N ARG A 150 -1.69 14.68 -7.25
CA ARG A 150 -0.85 15.80 -7.67
C ARG A 150 0.61 15.47 -8.00
N ASN A 151 0.85 15.14 -9.27
CA ASN A 151 2.16 15.24 -9.92
C ASN A 151 2.61 16.71 -10.00
N ARG A 152 3.13 17.26 -8.91
CA ARG A 152 4.05 18.41 -8.95
C ARG A 152 5.48 17.90 -9.05
N GLU A 153 5.73 17.01 -10.01
CA GLU A 153 6.98 16.26 -10.02
C GLU A 153 8.16 17.03 -10.63
N SER A 154 7.94 18.21 -11.24
CA SER A 154 9.03 18.88 -11.97
C SER A 154 9.69 20.08 -11.27
N GLU A 155 8.96 20.90 -10.52
CA GLU A 155 9.54 22.15 -9.98
C GLU A 155 9.89 22.08 -8.48
N GLU A 156 9.05 21.49 -7.63
CA GLU A 156 9.30 21.42 -6.18
C GLU A 156 10.40 20.39 -5.84
N ILE A 157 10.47 19.26 -6.55
CA ILE A 157 11.52 18.23 -6.35
C ILE A 157 12.91 18.77 -6.71
N GLN A 158 13.04 19.67 -7.68
CA GLN A 158 14.34 20.24 -8.08
C GLN A 158 14.90 21.23 -7.05
N THR A 159 14.05 21.79 -6.19
CA THR A 159 14.46 22.77 -5.16
C THR A 159 14.66 22.17 -3.77
N ALA A 160 14.27 20.90 -3.58
CA ALA A 160 14.40 20.17 -2.33
C ALA A 160 15.85 19.75 -2.06
N ASP A 161 16.23 19.69 -0.78
CA ASP A 161 17.52 19.14 -0.36
C ASP A 161 17.67 17.66 -0.76
N ASN A 162 18.91 17.18 -0.90
CA ASN A 162 19.21 15.80 -1.30
C ASN A 162 18.47 14.76 -0.47
N LYS A 163 18.38 14.95 0.85
CA LYS A 163 17.69 14.03 1.75
C LYS A 163 16.18 14.02 1.52
N GLU A 164 15.59 15.19 1.30
CA GLU A 164 14.17 15.31 1.00
C GLU A 164 13.83 14.68 -0.36
N ARG A 165 14.69 14.84 -1.38
CA ARG A 165 14.51 14.15 -2.67
C ARG A 165 14.54 12.62 -2.53
N VAL A 166 15.49 12.10 -1.75
CA VAL A 166 15.55 10.66 -1.46
C VAL A 166 14.30 10.18 -0.72
N LEU A 167 13.84 10.95 0.28
CA LEU A 167 12.64 10.66 1.05
C LEU A 167 11.39 10.64 0.15
N LEU A 168 11.20 11.65 -0.70
CA LEU A 168 10.09 11.76 -1.66
C LEU A 168 10.05 10.56 -2.60
N ARG A 169 11.20 10.15 -3.15
CA ARG A 169 11.30 8.94 -3.99
C ARG A 169 10.88 7.67 -3.23
N ALA A 170 11.29 7.53 -1.97
CA ALA A 170 10.92 6.39 -1.15
C ALA A 170 9.42 6.40 -0.75
N LEU A 171 8.83 7.58 -0.55
CA LEU A 171 7.40 7.77 -0.35
C LEU A 171 6.61 7.35 -1.59
N GLY A 172 7.06 7.75 -2.79
CA GLY A 172 6.46 7.34 -4.06
C GLY A 172 6.39 5.82 -4.20
N ILE A 173 7.52 5.12 -3.93
CA ILE A 173 7.57 3.65 -3.94
C ILE A 173 6.61 3.05 -2.89
N SER A 174 6.59 3.60 -1.67
CA SER A 174 5.73 3.12 -0.59
C SER A 174 4.25 3.25 -0.93
N LYS A 175 3.89 4.39 -1.55
CA LYS A 175 2.56 4.68 -2.06
C LYS A 175 2.17 3.73 -3.18
N GLU A 176 3.02 3.57 -4.19
CA GLU A 176 2.78 2.66 -5.32
C GLU A 176 2.50 1.24 -4.83
N ILE A 177 3.38 0.70 -3.97
CA ILE A 177 3.24 -0.66 -3.46
C ILE A 177 1.99 -0.82 -2.63
N SER A 178 1.67 0.14 -1.77
CA SER A 178 0.51 0.02 -0.90
C SER A 178 -0.81 0.14 -1.66
N VAL A 179 -0.89 1.09 -2.58
CA VAL A 179 -2.06 1.28 -3.43
C VAL A 179 -2.26 0.05 -4.33
N SER A 180 -1.20 -0.45 -4.95
CA SER A 180 -1.27 -1.67 -5.77
C SER A 180 -1.70 -2.86 -4.94
N SER A 181 -1.05 -3.10 -3.79
CA SER A 181 -1.36 -4.23 -2.91
C SER A 181 -2.79 -4.21 -2.38
N LEU A 182 -3.30 -3.05 -1.98
CA LEU A 182 -4.70 -2.93 -1.52
C LEU A 182 -5.69 -3.02 -2.69
N GLY A 183 -5.32 -2.52 -3.87
CA GLY A 183 -6.08 -2.72 -5.10
C GLY A 183 -6.26 -4.19 -5.47
N LEU A 184 -5.23 -5.00 -5.25
CA LEU A 184 -5.28 -6.45 -5.41
C LEU A 184 -6.24 -7.12 -4.44
N VAL A 185 -6.19 -6.72 -3.16
CA VAL A 185 -7.12 -7.22 -2.15
C VAL A 185 -8.55 -6.86 -2.51
N LEU A 186 -8.80 -5.60 -2.89
CA LEU A 186 -10.13 -5.14 -3.27
C LEU A 186 -10.65 -5.90 -4.50
N SER A 187 -9.82 -6.03 -5.55
CA SER A 187 -10.15 -6.80 -6.75
C SER A 187 -10.49 -8.25 -6.43
N GLY A 188 -9.72 -8.90 -5.56
CA GLY A 188 -9.99 -10.28 -5.11
C GLY A 188 -11.30 -10.42 -4.34
N LEU A 189 -11.62 -9.47 -3.45
CA LEU A 189 -12.88 -9.46 -2.69
C LEU A 189 -14.11 -9.20 -3.57
N CYS A 190 -13.97 -8.33 -4.57
CA CYS A 190 -15.05 -7.99 -5.49
C CYS A 190 -15.21 -9.01 -6.64
N GLY A 191 -14.23 -9.90 -6.83
CA GLY A 191 -14.18 -10.79 -8.00
C GLY A 191 -14.02 -10.03 -9.33
N ASP A 192 -13.57 -8.78 -9.28
CA ASP A 192 -13.49 -7.87 -10.42
C ASP A 192 -12.04 -7.44 -10.66
N LYS A 193 -11.46 -7.97 -11.73
CA LYS A 193 -10.09 -7.64 -12.16
C LYS A 193 -9.96 -6.24 -12.73
N GLU A 194 -11.05 -5.60 -13.15
CA GLU A 194 -11.02 -4.24 -13.71
C GLU A 194 -10.58 -3.23 -12.66
N ILE A 195 -10.98 -3.41 -11.39
CA ILE A 195 -10.56 -2.57 -10.25
C ILE A 195 -9.03 -2.48 -10.15
N TYR A 196 -8.34 -3.62 -10.21
CA TYR A 196 -6.87 -3.59 -10.19
C TYR A 196 -6.29 -3.01 -11.48
N LEU A 197 -6.87 -3.33 -12.64
CA LEU A 197 -6.37 -2.79 -13.91
C LEU A 197 -6.53 -1.27 -13.99
N GLU A 198 -7.55 -0.68 -13.39
CA GLU A 198 -7.73 0.76 -13.28
C GLU A 198 -6.68 1.39 -12.37
N ILE A 199 -6.47 0.83 -11.17
CA ILE A 199 -5.38 1.23 -10.27
C ILE A 199 -4.02 1.12 -10.97
N ALA A 200 -3.84 0.06 -11.75
CA ALA A 200 -2.62 -0.17 -12.48
C ALA A 200 -2.43 0.80 -13.66
N LYS A 201 -3.51 1.27 -14.30
CA LYS A 201 -3.41 2.28 -15.37
C LYS A 201 -3.04 3.65 -14.83
N ILE A 202 -3.65 4.05 -13.71
CA ILE A 202 -3.43 5.37 -13.09
C ILE A 202 -1.95 5.61 -12.78
N GLN A 203 -1.21 4.56 -12.40
CA GLN A 203 0.21 4.69 -12.07
C GLN A 203 1.15 4.46 -13.27
N THR A 204 0.64 4.13 -14.47
CA THR A 204 1.46 3.91 -15.68
C THR A 204 1.43 5.09 -16.66
N GLU A 205 0.46 6.00 -16.55
CA GLU A 205 0.37 7.17 -17.44
C GLU A 205 1.45 8.22 -17.16
N ASP A 206 2.27 8.03 -16.12
CA ASP A 206 3.18 9.05 -15.58
C ASP A 206 4.69 8.73 -15.72
N ASP A 207 5.10 7.58 -16.29
CA ASP A 207 6.51 7.17 -16.32
C ASP A 207 7.15 7.34 -17.72
N ASP A 208 7.14 8.58 -18.22
CA ASP A 208 7.92 9.01 -19.39
C ASP A 208 9.14 9.83 -18.93
N GLY A 209 10.07 9.18 -18.22
CA GLY A 209 11.47 9.60 -18.21
C GLY A 209 12.07 9.98 -16.87
N ASP A 210 12.72 9.01 -16.23
CA ASP A 210 14.04 9.27 -15.67
C ASP A 210 14.91 8.01 -15.87
N GLY A 211 16.12 8.20 -16.39
CA GLY A 211 17.03 7.13 -16.82
C GLY A 211 17.72 6.39 -15.67
N ASP A 212 16.99 6.07 -14.60
CA ASP A 212 17.48 5.31 -13.45
C ASP A 212 17.18 3.81 -13.69
N ASP A 213 18.24 3.03 -13.93
CA ASP A 213 18.21 1.61 -14.34
C ASP A 213 17.37 0.73 -13.37
N ASP A 214 17.22 1.16 -12.12
CA ASP A 214 16.45 0.48 -11.06
C ASP A 214 14.92 0.68 -11.15
N SER A 215 14.40 1.70 -11.85
CA SER A 215 12.95 1.88 -12.11
C SER A 215 12.37 0.67 -12.84
N SER A 216 13.19 0.04 -13.69
CA SER A 216 12.85 -1.17 -14.43
C SER A 216 12.41 -2.33 -13.52
N SER A 217 12.98 -2.47 -12.31
CA SER A 217 12.72 -3.63 -11.44
C SER A 217 11.33 -3.57 -10.78
N LEU A 218 10.94 -2.43 -10.23
CA LEU A 218 9.57 -2.26 -9.69
C LEU A 218 8.52 -2.32 -10.80
N GLN A 219 8.79 -1.72 -11.96
CA GLN A 219 7.94 -1.89 -13.14
C GLN A 219 7.83 -3.35 -13.58
N ASN A 220 8.91 -4.12 -13.53
CA ASN A 220 8.90 -5.53 -13.91
C ASN A 220 8.10 -6.37 -12.91
N LEU A 221 8.26 -6.14 -11.60
CA LEU A 221 7.43 -6.77 -10.57
C LEU A 221 5.95 -6.46 -10.81
N ARG A 222 5.62 -5.19 -11.08
CA ARG A 222 4.27 -4.74 -11.40
C ARG A 222 3.72 -5.46 -12.64
N LYS A 223 4.48 -5.50 -13.73
CA LYS A 223 4.12 -6.23 -14.96
C LYS A 223 3.86 -7.70 -14.66
N GLN A 224 4.71 -8.34 -13.84
CA GLN A 224 4.50 -9.74 -13.41
C GLN A 224 3.26 -9.91 -12.55
N LEU A 225 2.97 -9.02 -11.60
CA LEU A 225 1.74 -9.07 -10.80
C LEU A 225 0.50 -8.92 -11.68
N VAL A 226 0.51 -7.98 -12.63
CA VAL A 226 -0.56 -7.80 -13.63
C VAL A 226 -0.74 -9.05 -14.48
N LEU A 227 0.35 -9.66 -14.96
CA LEU A 227 0.30 -10.91 -15.73
C LEU A 227 -0.28 -12.04 -14.88
N ASN A 228 0.19 -12.21 -13.65
CA ASN A 228 -0.30 -13.21 -12.72
C ASN A 228 -1.78 -13.05 -12.39
N LEU A 229 -2.35 -11.84 -12.44
CA LEU A 229 -3.81 -11.63 -12.27
C LEU A 229 -4.59 -11.88 -13.55
N LYS A 230 -4.02 -11.54 -14.71
CA LYS A 230 -4.63 -11.82 -16.01
C LYS A 230 -4.69 -13.33 -16.27
N GLU A 231 -3.62 -14.03 -15.92
CA GLU A 231 -3.48 -15.49 -16.07
C GLU A 231 -4.08 -16.25 -14.88
N GLY A 232 -3.97 -15.68 -13.68
CA GLY A 232 -4.53 -16.21 -12.43
C GLY A 232 -6.02 -15.97 -12.28
N SER A 233 -6.80 -16.36 -13.29
CA SER A 233 -8.18 -16.82 -13.06
C SER A 233 -8.11 -18.25 -12.53
N THR A 234 -7.43 -18.44 -11.41
CA THR A 234 -7.25 -19.77 -10.82
C THR A 234 -8.43 -20.06 -9.91
N GLU A 235 -8.77 -21.33 -9.86
CA GLU A 235 -10.06 -21.88 -9.49
C GLU A 235 -10.61 -21.46 -8.11
N GLU A 236 -9.79 -20.85 -7.24
CA GLU A 236 -10.15 -20.36 -5.91
C GLU A 236 -10.99 -19.07 -5.95
N VAL A 237 -10.64 -18.08 -6.80
CA VAL A 237 -11.50 -16.88 -7.00
C VAL A 237 -12.82 -17.28 -7.66
N LYS A 238 -12.78 -18.26 -8.58
CA LYS A 238 -13.99 -18.88 -9.13
C LYS A 238 -14.77 -19.68 -8.09
N GLN A 239 -14.12 -20.33 -7.13
CA GLN A 239 -14.77 -21.04 -6.03
C GLN A 239 -15.41 -20.08 -5.03
N VAL A 240 -14.74 -18.98 -4.68
CA VAL A 240 -15.32 -17.91 -3.86
C VAL A 240 -16.52 -17.30 -4.59
N ASN A 241 -16.39 -16.96 -5.87
CA ASN A 241 -17.51 -16.48 -6.68
C ASN A 241 -18.63 -17.53 -6.83
N ALA A 242 -18.31 -18.82 -7.02
CA ALA A 242 -19.31 -19.89 -7.13
C ALA A 242 -20.02 -20.19 -5.79
N ALA A 243 -19.32 -20.06 -4.67
CA ALA A 243 -19.89 -20.17 -3.32
C ALA A 243 -20.77 -18.96 -3.00
N VAL A 244 -20.35 -17.77 -3.41
CA VAL A 244 -21.12 -16.52 -3.34
C VAL A 244 -22.35 -16.56 -4.25
N GLU A 245 -22.27 -17.17 -5.43
CA GLU A 245 -23.40 -17.36 -6.35
C GLU A 245 -24.33 -18.53 -5.95
N GLY A 246 -24.05 -19.20 -4.82
CA GLY A 246 -24.89 -20.31 -4.32
C GLY A 246 -24.85 -21.56 -5.20
N ARG A 247 -23.82 -21.75 -6.04
CA ARG A 247 -23.73 -22.87 -6.99
C ARG A 247 -23.12 -24.15 -6.41
N ARG A 248 -22.60 -24.14 -5.18
CA ARG A 248 -22.14 -25.34 -4.46
C ARG A 248 -22.62 -25.34 -3.01
N ASP A 249 -23.47 -26.29 -2.69
CA ASP A 249 -23.91 -26.63 -1.34
C ASP A 249 -22.78 -27.32 -0.57
N SER A 250 -21.81 -26.57 -0.04
CA SER A 250 -20.99 -27.11 1.03
C SER A 250 -20.77 -26.08 2.14
N LYS A 251 -21.39 -26.36 3.30
CA LYS A 251 -21.21 -25.62 4.56
C LYS A 251 -19.73 -25.36 4.88
N ARG A 252 -18.86 -26.31 4.50
CA ARG A 252 -17.42 -26.23 4.66
C ARG A 252 -16.77 -25.13 3.83
N GLU A 253 -17.20 -24.92 2.57
CA GLU A 253 -16.67 -23.83 1.73
C GLU A 253 -17.09 -22.46 2.27
N LEU A 254 -18.33 -22.32 2.76
CA LEU A 254 -18.78 -21.08 3.41
C LEU A 254 -18.04 -20.78 4.72
N GLU A 255 -17.69 -21.81 5.50
CA GLU A 255 -16.87 -21.66 6.70
C GLU A 255 -15.42 -21.24 6.38
N ILE A 256 -14.84 -21.77 5.30
CA ILE A 256 -13.51 -21.37 4.82
C ILE A 256 -13.54 -19.91 4.36
N LEU A 257 -14.56 -19.52 3.59
CA LEU A 257 -14.75 -18.15 3.14
C LEU A 257 -14.93 -17.18 4.32
N GLU A 258 -15.70 -17.53 5.35
CA GLU A 258 -15.85 -16.66 6.52
C GLU A 258 -14.52 -16.43 7.23
N LYS A 259 -13.76 -17.50 7.49
CA LYS A 259 -12.43 -17.37 8.11
C LYS A 259 -11.48 -16.51 7.26
N ALA A 260 -11.59 -16.62 5.94
CA ALA A 260 -10.84 -15.79 5.01
C ALA A 260 -11.22 -14.31 5.15
N ILE A 261 -12.51 -14.01 5.16
CA ILE A 261 -13.07 -12.66 5.31
C ILE A 261 -12.70 -12.07 6.67
N GLU A 262 -12.85 -12.82 7.76
CA GLU A 262 -12.44 -12.41 9.12
C GLU A 262 -10.95 -12.07 9.18
N GLY A 263 -10.10 -12.88 8.54
CA GLY A 263 -8.67 -12.63 8.44
C GLY A 263 -8.36 -11.33 7.70
N ILE A 264 -8.98 -11.11 6.54
CA ILE A 264 -8.79 -9.89 5.74
C ILE A 264 -9.29 -8.65 6.49
N GLU A 265 -10.45 -8.74 7.14
CA GLU A 265 -10.99 -7.65 7.96
C GLU A 265 -10.06 -7.28 9.11
N ALA A 266 -9.55 -8.28 9.84
CA ALA A 266 -8.60 -8.05 10.92
C ALA A 266 -7.31 -7.37 10.42
N GLU A 267 -6.78 -7.84 9.29
CA GLU A 267 -5.61 -7.26 8.64
C GLU A 267 -5.84 -5.80 8.20
N ALA A 268 -7.00 -5.53 7.59
CA ALA A 268 -7.40 -4.19 7.14
C ALA A 268 -7.59 -3.23 8.32
N ASN A 269 -8.31 -3.63 9.37
CA ASN A 269 -8.54 -2.82 10.57
C ASN A 269 -7.23 -2.50 11.32
N ASN A 270 -6.32 -3.48 11.40
CA ASN A 270 -5.00 -3.28 11.98
C ASN A 270 -4.19 -2.26 11.17
N LEU A 271 -4.12 -2.43 9.85
CA LEU A 271 -3.38 -1.50 8.98
C LEU A 271 -4.00 -0.10 8.97
N PHE A 272 -5.33 0.01 9.04
CA PHE A 272 -6.05 1.28 9.15
C PHE A 272 -5.65 2.01 10.44
N SER A 273 -5.69 1.32 11.57
CA SER A 273 -5.32 1.87 12.88
C SER A 273 -3.86 2.31 12.92
N GLU A 274 -2.95 1.49 12.36
CA GLU A 274 -1.53 1.82 12.24
C GLU A 274 -1.30 3.06 11.38
N THR A 275 -1.98 3.16 10.24
CA THR A 275 -1.87 4.30 9.30
C THR A 275 -2.42 5.59 9.91
N MET A 276 -3.57 5.52 10.58
CA MET A 276 -4.16 6.64 11.31
C MET A 276 -3.25 7.13 12.44
N ALA A 277 -2.66 6.22 13.21
CA ALA A 277 -1.74 6.57 14.29
C ALA A 277 -0.51 7.31 13.77
N ALA A 278 0.13 6.81 12.72
CA ALA A 278 1.29 7.45 12.11
C ALA A 278 0.96 8.83 11.51
N ARG A 279 -0.20 8.94 10.83
CA ARG A 279 -0.71 10.22 10.31
C ARG A 279 -0.94 11.26 11.41
N ASN A 280 -1.56 10.86 12.52
CA ASN A 280 -1.83 11.76 13.64
C ASN A 280 -0.54 12.22 14.33
N GLN A 281 0.46 11.35 14.45
CA GLN A 281 1.77 11.72 14.98
C GLN A 281 2.42 12.83 14.14
N LEU A 282 2.41 12.70 12.81
CA LEU A 282 2.96 13.75 11.94
C LEU A 282 2.18 15.06 12.07
N LEU A 283 0.84 15.00 12.14
CA LEU A 283 0.02 16.19 12.38
C LEU A 283 0.37 16.90 13.69
N ASP A 284 0.63 16.16 14.75
CA ASP A 284 1.00 16.73 16.05
C ASP A 284 2.39 17.39 16.01
N ILE A 285 3.35 16.81 15.28
CA ILE A 285 4.66 17.46 15.03
C ILE A 285 4.46 18.79 14.31
N CYS A 286 3.71 18.80 13.20
CA CYS A 286 3.45 20.02 12.44
C CYS A 286 2.76 21.10 13.29
N ARG A 287 1.78 20.71 14.12
CA ARG A 287 1.09 21.64 15.04
C ARG A 287 2.01 22.24 16.10
N ASN A 288 3.00 21.47 16.56
CA ASN A 288 3.94 21.92 17.58
C ASN A 288 5.03 22.84 17.00
N GLN A 289 5.34 22.74 15.70
CA GLN A 289 6.27 23.62 15.01
C GLN A 289 5.69 25.01 14.68
N LEU A 290 4.35 25.15 14.69
CA LEU A 290 3.64 26.40 14.41
C LEU A 290 3.41 27.26 15.68
N LYS A 291 3.84 26.80 16.85
CA LYS A 291 3.71 27.51 18.13
C LYS A 291 5.02 28.18 18.52
#